data_AF-A4TTS1-F1
#
_entry.id   AF-A4TTS1-F1
#
_cell.length_a   1.000
_cell.length_b   1.000
_cell.length_c   1.000
_cell.angle_alpha   90.00
_cell.angle_beta   90.00
_cell.angle_gamma   90.00
#
_symmetry.space_group_name_H-M   'P 1'
#
loop_
_entity.id
_entity.type
_entity.pdbx_description
1 polymer ?
#
loop_
_entity_poly.entity_id
_entity_poly.type
_entity_poly.pdbx_seq_one_letter_code
_entity_poly.pdbx_strand_id
1 'polypeptide(L)'
;MIRLGTLETARRIDLDAATAADRWADIGHAEDVSAMRGLAQAVMGDIRRKRSWEIAWKVATRAAYGAIYQPFGLYMDESNHLADRIGDHILARSDLAAMQRLYTLSHAGCSTVMAWDRRQGHMVHFRSLDWPSASAIAAASRIYVGHRANREVFAAAGLLGMVGFLTAVKPGFSIAINFAPWRGTSFSLNADPTFLIRRLMESPISTYAQAYQHIKDWRPGAPVFISLCGIAKGEACIFEFGTRGQAHVGAIGRSRLPDPDQPLRSRLPVRRAHEAGRPRTSRGDHQTLNGPAIFGNPCGPGGRFLDQSFGPPPIASANGIRT
;
A
#
# COMPACT_ATOMS: atom_id res chain seq x y z
N MET A 1 7.86 3.00 -21.38
CA MET A 1 9.25 3.50 -21.39
C MET A 1 9.45 4.35 -20.14
N ILE A 2 10.11 3.81 -19.12
CA ILE A 2 10.39 4.49 -17.84
C ILE A 2 11.57 5.45 -18.09
N ARG A 3 11.50 6.70 -17.60
CA ARG A 3 12.57 7.69 -17.81
C ARG A 3 13.86 7.24 -17.09
N LEU A 4 15.00 7.50 -17.72
CA LEU A 4 16.33 7.04 -17.28
C LEU A 4 16.70 7.41 -15.82
N GLY A 5 16.23 8.55 -15.30
CA GLY A 5 16.48 8.93 -13.89
C GLY A 5 15.73 8.09 -12.85
N THR A 6 14.67 7.36 -13.24
CA THR A 6 13.94 6.45 -12.34
C THR A 6 14.65 5.10 -12.17
N LEU A 7 15.68 4.82 -12.97
CA LEU A 7 16.44 3.56 -12.90
C LEU A 7 17.60 3.63 -11.88
N GLU A 8 18.07 4.82 -11.51
CA GLU A 8 19.16 4.96 -10.53
C GLU A 8 18.75 4.47 -9.12
N THR A 9 17.47 4.54 -8.80
CA THR A 9 16.89 4.03 -7.55
C THR A 9 16.30 2.63 -7.69
N ALA A 10 16.44 2.01 -8.87
CA ALA A 10 16.02 0.63 -9.05
C ALA A 10 17.01 -0.30 -8.34
N ARG A 11 16.48 -1.36 -7.72
CA ARG A 11 17.25 -2.40 -7.05
C ARG A 11 16.77 -3.77 -7.52
N ARG A 12 17.71 -4.62 -7.92
CA ARG A 12 17.43 -5.98 -8.33
C ARG A 12 17.08 -6.85 -7.12
N ILE A 13 16.04 -7.67 -7.27
CA ILE A 13 15.76 -8.81 -6.38
C ILE A 13 15.94 -10.08 -7.19
N ASP A 14 16.87 -10.95 -6.76
CA ASP A 14 17.05 -12.25 -7.40
C ASP A 14 16.14 -13.30 -6.76
N LEU A 15 15.18 -13.80 -7.54
CA LEU A 15 14.19 -14.75 -7.04
C LEU A 15 14.73 -16.17 -6.94
N ASP A 16 15.78 -16.50 -7.69
CA ASP A 16 16.38 -17.84 -7.71
C ASP A 16 17.60 -17.94 -6.78
N ALA A 17 17.95 -16.85 -6.09
CA ALA A 17 18.99 -16.81 -5.07
C ALA A 17 18.73 -17.84 -3.96
N ALA A 18 19.79 -18.57 -3.58
CA ALA A 18 19.73 -19.58 -2.53
C ALA A 18 19.68 -18.98 -1.12
N THR A 19 20.17 -17.74 -0.95
CA THR A 19 20.24 -17.07 0.35
C THR A 19 19.57 -15.70 0.31
N ALA A 20 19.15 -15.22 1.49
CA ALA A 20 18.65 -13.86 1.65
C ALA A 20 19.68 -12.79 1.26
N ALA A 21 20.96 -13.04 1.52
CA ALA A 21 22.04 -12.12 1.18
C ALA A 21 22.20 -11.97 -0.33
N ASP A 22 22.15 -13.08 -1.07
CA ASP A 22 22.25 -13.07 -2.53
C ASP A 22 20.99 -12.46 -3.17
N ARG A 23 19.81 -12.75 -2.62
CA ARG A 23 18.52 -12.20 -3.10
C ARG A 23 18.50 -10.67 -3.05
N TRP A 24 19.06 -10.10 -1.99
CA TRP A 24 19.10 -8.66 -1.73
C TRP A 24 20.51 -8.07 -1.94
N ALA A 25 21.36 -8.71 -2.76
CA ALA A 25 22.75 -8.28 -2.93
C ALA A 25 22.89 -6.85 -3.45
N ASP A 26 21.91 -6.38 -4.22
CA ASP A 26 21.85 -5.02 -4.76
C ASP A 26 21.42 -3.98 -3.69
N ILE A 27 20.95 -4.43 -2.52
CA ILE A 27 20.68 -3.59 -1.36
C ILE A 27 21.87 -3.68 -0.40
N GLY A 28 22.50 -2.54 -0.15
CA GLY A 28 23.66 -2.47 0.75
C GLY A 28 24.64 -1.36 0.42
N HIS A 29 24.37 -0.60 -0.65
CA HIS A 29 25.07 0.65 -0.90
C HIS A 29 24.95 1.60 0.29
N ALA A 30 25.95 2.47 0.46
CA ALA A 30 26.04 3.33 1.64
C ALA A 30 24.81 4.23 1.79
N GLU A 31 24.27 4.73 0.69
CA GLU A 31 23.04 5.53 0.64
C GLU A 31 21.79 4.73 1.00
N ASP A 32 21.72 3.44 0.67
CA ASP A 32 20.60 2.58 1.04
C ASP A 32 20.63 2.27 2.53
N VAL A 33 21.82 1.94 3.07
CA VAL A 33 21.99 1.72 4.51
C VAL A 33 21.68 2.99 5.30
N SER A 34 22.13 4.15 4.83
CA SER A 34 21.80 5.45 5.42
C SER A 34 20.30 5.73 5.40
N ALA A 35 19.62 5.51 4.26
CA ALA A 35 18.19 5.68 4.13
C ALA A 35 17.38 4.70 5.00
N MET A 36 17.80 3.44 5.12
CA MET A 36 17.22 2.47 6.05
C MET A 36 17.31 2.94 7.49
N ARG A 37 18.48 3.43 7.91
CA ARG A 37 18.70 3.97 9.25
C ARG A 37 17.79 5.18 9.51
N GLY A 38 17.72 6.11 8.57
CA GLY A 38 16.87 7.30 8.67
C GLY A 38 15.38 6.93 8.78
N LEU A 39 14.92 5.98 7.98
CA LEU A 39 13.56 5.46 8.06
C LEU A 39 13.28 4.81 9.42
N ALA A 40 14.16 3.91 9.86
CA ALA A 40 14.03 3.23 11.15
C ALA A 40 14.00 4.23 12.31
N GLN A 41 14.88 5.23 12.31
CA GLN A 41 14.91 6.26 13.35
C GLN A 41 13.63 7.10 13.37
N ALA A 42 13.14 7.54 12.22
CA ALA A 42 11.91 8.33 12.14
C ALA A 42 10.70 7.54 12.66
N VAL A 43 10.53 6.32 12.17
CA VAL A 43 9.46 5.41 12.55
C VAL A 43 9.54 5.05 14.04
N MET A 44 10.71 4.65 14.53
CA MET A 44 10.89 4.30 15.93
C MET A 44 10.76 5.53 16.84
N GLY A 45 11.12 6.72 16.37
CA GLY A 45 10.90 7.99 17.07
C GLY A 45 9.41 8.27 17.30
N ASP A 46 8.57 8.01 16.29
CA ASP A 46 7.12 8.14 16.41
C ASP A 46 6.53 7.14 17.42
N ILE A 47 6.97 5.87 17.36
CA ILE A 47 6.51 4.80 18.27
C ILE A 47 6.98 5.04 19.71
N ARG A 48 8.25 5.46 19.89
CA ARG A 48 8.91 5.59 21.20
C ARG A 48 8.78 6.97 21.82
N ARG A 49 7.94 7.86 21.27
CA ARG A 49 7.76 9.24 21.76
C ARG A 49 7.49 9.33 23.27
N LYS A 50 6.89 8.30 23.88
CA LYS A 50 6.70 8.19 25.34
C LYS A 50 7.70 7.20 25.94
N ARG A 51 8.50 7.63 26.91
CA ARG A 51 9.55 6.79 27.55
C ARG A 51 9.04 5.48 28.15
N SER A 52 7.86 5.48 28.79
CA SER A 52 7.25 4.25 29.32
C SER A 52 6.88 3.25 28.23
N TRP A 53 6.52 3.74 27.05
CA TRP A 53 6.25 2.92 25.87
C TRP A 53 7.52 2.35 25.26
N GLU A 54 8.66 3.03 25.36
CA GLU A 54 9.93 2.52 24.82
C GLU A 54 10.33 1.19 25.48
N ILE A 55 10.27 1.11 26.82
CA ILE A 55 10.65 -0.10 27.55
C ILE A 55 9.66 -1.22 27.25
N ALA A 56 8.35 -0.93 27.36
CA ALA A 56 7.30 -1.90 27.06
C ALA A 56 7.40 -2.42 25.62
N TRP A 57 7.69 -1.53 24.67
CA TRP A 57 7.91 -1.88 23.27
C TRP A 57 9.10 -2.81 23.09
N LYS A 58 10.27 -2.47 23.64
CA LYS A 58 11.48 -3.31 23.53
C LYS A 58 11.25 -4.72 24.07
N VAL A 59 10.56 -4.84 25.20
CA VAL A 59 10.22 -6.16 25.78
C VAL A 59 9.20 -6.88 24.91
N ALA A 60 8.13 -6.20 24.49
CA ALA A 60 7.07 -6.78 23.67
C ALA A 60 7.57 -7.25 22.30
N THR A 61 8.37 -6.46 21.60
CA THR A 61 8.89 -6.84 20.28
C THR A 61 9.89 -7.97 20.37
N ARG A 62 10.76 -8.02 21.39
CA ARG A 62 11.66 -9.16 21.60
C ARG A 62 10.90 -10.45 21.93
N ALA A 63 9.91 -10.37 22.81
CA ALA A 63 9.08 -11.51 23.16
C ALA A 63 8.28 -12.01 21.95
N ALA A 64 7.61 -11.12 21.21
CA ALA A 64 6.89 -11.45 19.99
C ALA A 64 7.83 -12.00 18.91
N TYR A 65 9.03 -11.45 18.77
CA TYR A 65 10.02 -11.92 17.81
C TYR A 65 10.43 -13.37 18.09
N GLY A 66 10.78 -13.70 19.34
CA GLY A 66 11.17 -15.06 19.72
C GLY A 66 10.01 -16.05 19.69
N ALA A 67 8.84 -15.67 20.21
CA ALA A 67 7.71 -16.58 20.39
C ALA A 67 6.82 -16.72 19.15
N ILE A 68 6.79 -15.72 18.27
CA ILE A 68 5.85 -15.66 17.14
C ILE A 68 6.59 -15.52 15.81
N TYR A 69 7.45 -14.51 15.65
CA TYR A 69 8.03 -14.21 14.34
C TYR A 69 9.09 -15.21 13.91
N GLN A 70 9.99 -15.64 14.78
CA GLN A 70 10.96 -16.67 14.45
C GLN A 70 10.31 -18.01 14.03
N PRO A 71 9.35 -18.58 14.79
CA PRO A 71 8.75 -19.86 14.43
C PRO A 71 7.73 -19.81 13.30
N PHE A 72 7.00 -18.69 13.14
CA PHE A 72 5.84 -18.63 12.23
C PHE A 72 5.89 -17.45 11.24
N GLY A 73 6.89 -16.59 11.33
CA GLY A 73 7.04 -15.43 10.49
C GLY A 73 7.42 -15.80 9.06
N LEU A 74 6.91 -15.03 8.11
CA LEU A 74 7.25 -15.16 6.70
C LEU A 74 8.45 -14.27 6.38
N TYR A 75 9.36 -14.76 5.54
CA TYR A 75 10.54 -14.01 5.07
C TYR A 75 11.46 -13.54 6.20
N MET A 76 11.56 -14.30 7.30
CA MET A 76 12.37 -13.91 8.46
C MET A 76 13.85 -13.83 8.14
N ASP A 77 14.40 -14.74 7.32
CA ASP A 77 15.81 -14.71 6.94
C ASP A 77 16.17 -13.43 6.18
N GLU A 78 15.27 -12.99 5.29
CA GLU A 78 15.42 -11.75 4.56
C GLU A 78 15.28 -10.52 5.45
N SER A 79 14.27 -10.52 6.34
CA SER A 79 14.11 -9.43 7.30
C SER A 79 15.31 -9.34 8.24
N ASN A 80 15.89 -10.47 8.66
CA ASN A 80 17.08 -10.50 9.50
C ASN A 80 18.30 -9.99 8.74
N HIS A 81 18.48 -10.42 7.49
CA HIS A 81 19.57 -9.94 6.64
C HIS A 81 19.54 -8.40 6.51
N LEU A 82 18.37 -7.82 6.22
CA LEU A 82 18.24 -6.36 6.11
C LEU A 82 18.46 -5.64 7.45
N ALA A 83 18.06 -6.25 8.58
CA ALA A 83 18.35 -5.70 9.91
C ALA A 83 19.85 -5.67 10.20
N ASP A 84 20.58 -6.74 9.86
CA ASP A 84 22.02 -6.84 10.08
C ASP A 84 22.79 -5.76 9.32
N ARG A 85 22.31 -5.37 8.13
CA ARG A 85 22.88 -4.26 7.33
C ARG A 85 22.75 -2.90 8.02
N ILE A 86 21.66 -2.69 8.76
CA ILE A 86 21.45 -1.45 9.53
C ILE A 86 22.43 -1.40 10.70
N GLY A 87 22.62 -2.54 11.38
CA GLY A 87 23.48 -2.75 12.53
C GLY A 87 22.71 -2.80 13.85
N ASP A 88 23.01 -3.79 14.69
CA ASP A 88 22.27 -4.10 15.93
C ASP A 88 22.23 -2.95 16.95
N HIS A 89 23.23 -2.07 16.91
CA HIS A 89 23.32 -0.91 17.79
C HIS A 89 22.29 0.19 17.42
N ILE A 90 21.75 0.17 16.20
CA ILE A 90 20.75 1.14 15.74
C ILE A 90 19.35 0.54 15.84
N LEU A 91 19.17 -0.69 15.34
CA LEU A 91 17.88 -1.35 15.28
C LEU A 91 18.03 -2.84 15.54
N ALA A 92 17.35 -3.34 16.58
CA ALA A 92 17.31 -4.78 16.81
C ALA A 92 16.50 -5.46 15.70
N ARG A 93 16.87 -6.69 15.32
CA ARG A 93 16.08 -7.53 14.39
C ARG A 93 14.59 -7.60 14.74
N SER A 94 14.27 -7.63 16.04
CA SER A 94 12.89 -7.61 16.55
C SER A 94 12.13 -6.33 16.20
N ASP A 95 12.81 -5.18 16.19
CA ASP A 95 12.19 -3.92 15.80
C ASP A 95 11.97 -3.87 14.29
N LEU A 96 12.92 -4.35 13.46
CA LEU A 96 12.69 -4.38 12.01
C LEU A 96 11.57 -5.35 11.63
N ALA A 97 11.49 -6.51 12.28
CA ALA A 97 10.37 -7.44 12.10
C ALA A 97 9.02 -6.81 12.48
N ALA A 98 8.99 -5.99 13.54
CA ALA A 98 7.82 -5.19 13.88
C ALA A 98 7.56 -4.09 12.82
N MET A 99 8.61 -3.49 12.25
CA MET A 99 8.49 -2.51 11.18
C MET A 99 7.83 -3.06 9.91
N GLN A 100 8.07 -4.33 9.56
CA GLN A 100 7.37 -4.99 8.44
C GLN A 100 5.84 -4.90 8.57
N ARG A 101 5.33 -4.95 9.80
CA ARG A 101 3.90 -4.88 10.09
C ARG A 101 3.39 -3.45 10.24
N LEU A 102 4.25 -2.44 10.20
CA LEU A 102 3.81 -1.06 10.46
C LEU A 102 2.82 -0.55 9.44
N TYR A 103 2.85 -1.03 8.20
CA TYR A 103 1.82 -0.63 7.24
C TYR A 103 0.40 -1.00 7.73
N THR A 104 0.27 -2.10 8.49
CA THR A 104 -1.01 -2.51 9.09
C THR A 104 -1.33 -1.80 10.40
N LEU A 105 -0.31 -1.25 11.07
CA LEU A 105 -0.42 -0.65 12.42
C LEU A 105 -0.41 0.88 12.43
N SER A 106 0.16 1.51 11.40
CA SER A 106 0.30 2.96 11.28
C SER A 106 -0.66 3.47 10.23
N HIS A 107 -1.45 4.48 10.61
CA HIS A 107 -2.36 5.17 9.71
C HIS A 107 -1.58 5.88 8.59
N ALA A 108 -1.54 5.28 7.40
CA ALA A 108 -1.06 5.92 6.19
C ALA A 108 -2.28 6.36 5.35
N GLY A 109 -2.29 7.61 4.91
CA GLY A 109 -3.19 8.05 3.85
C GLY A 109 -2.76 7.40 2.54
N CYS A 110 -3.70 7.01 1.71
CA CYS A 110 -3.39 6.44 0.42
C CYS A 110 -4.58 6.61 -0.51
N SER A 111 -4.31 7.06 -1.73
CA SER A 111 -5.30 7.18 -2.79
C SER A 111 -4.89 6.31 -3.95
N THR A 112 -5.86 5.61 -4.54
CA THR A 112 -5.63 4.74 -5.68
C THR A 112 -6.67 5.04 -6.75
N VAL A 113 -6.22 5.15 -8.00
CA VAL A 113 -7.06 5.40 -9.17
C VAL A 113 -6.78 4.35 -10.22
N MET A 114 -7.82 3.67 -10.67
CA MET A 114 -7.77 2.72 -11.78
C MET A 114 -8.72 3.20 -12.87
N ALA A 115 -8.24 3.35 -14.10
CA ALA A 115 -9.03 3.92 -15.19
C ALA A 115 -8.67 3.27 -16.53
N TRP A 116 -9.62 3.29 -17.47
CA TRP A 116 -9.35 2.92 -18.85
C TRP A 116 -8.78 4.12 -19.61
N ASP A 117 -7.51 4.04 -20.04
CA ASP A 117 -6.92 5.05 -20.91
C ASP A 117 -7.35 4.77 -22.35
N ARG A 118 -8.31 5.56 -22.85
CA ARG A 118 -8.82 5.45 -24.23
C ARG A 118 -7.74 5.66 -25.29
N ARG A 119 -6.73 6.49 -25.00
CA ARG A 119 -5.67 6.81 -25.95
C ARG A 119 -4.68 5.66 -26.07
N GLN A 120 -4.35 5.02 -24.94
CA GLN A 120 -3.37 3.94 -24.91
C GLN A 120 -4.01 2.54 -25.07
N GLY A 121 -5.33 2.43 -24.99
CA GLY A 121 -6.06 1.18 -25.17
C GLY A 121 -5.79 0.16 -24.06
N HIS A 122 -5.47 0.61 -22.85
CA HIS A 122 -5.25 -0.25 -21.69
C HIS A 122 -5.68 0.40 -20.38
N MET A 123 -5.83 -0.41 -19.34
CA MET A 123 -6.06 0.07 -17.98
C MET A 123 -4.79 0.70 -17.40
N VAL A 124 -4.94 1.83 -16.72
CA VAL A 124 -3.89 2.53 -15.96
C VAL A 124 -4.19 2.48 -14.48
N HIS A 125 -3.14 2.37 -13.66
CA HIS A 125 -3.22 2.26 -12.19
C HIS A 125 -2.26 3.25 -11.55
N PHE A 126 -2.81 4.24 -10.87
CA PHE A 126 -2.07 5.27 -10.15
C PHE A 126 -2.30 5.15 -8.66
N ARG A 127 -1.29 5.50 -7.88
CA ARG A 127 -1.36 5.53 -6.43
C ARG A 127 -0.55 6.69 -5.86
N SER A 128 -1.07 7.28 -4.79
CA SER A 128 -0.28 8.06 -3.82
C SER A 128 -0.19 7.34 -2.47
N LEU A 129 0.88 7.61 -1.73
CA LEU A 129 1.07 7.15 -0.35
C LEU A 129 1.48 8.34 0.50
N ASP A 130 0.70 8.58 1.55
CA ASP A 130 0.89 9.66 2.51
C ASP A 130 1.19 9.03 3.88
N TRP A 131 2.32 9.36 4.48
CA TRP A 131 2.72 8.82 5.78
C TRP A 131 3.27 9.94 6.67
N PRO A 132 3.02 9.92 7.99
CA PRO A 132 3.91 10.56 8.95
C PRO A 132 5.38 10.27 8.61
N SER A 133 6.28 11.26 8.68
CA SER A 133 7.69 11.08 8.25
C SER A 133 7.88 10.85 6.74
N ALA A 134 7.06 11.50 5.91
CA ALA A 134 7.11 11.44 4.44
C ALA A 134 8.52 11.64 3.84
N SER A 135 9.36 12.51 4.43
CA SER A 135 10.73 12.73 3.97
C SER A 135 11.62 11.49 4.12
N ALA A 136 11.54 10.80 5.26
CA ALA A 136 12.29 9.56 5.51
C ALA A 136 11.78 8.41 4.63
N ILE A 137 10.46 8.32 4.44
CA ILE A 137 9.82 7.36 3.53
C ILE A 137 10.26 7.59 2.09
N ALA A 138 10.26 8.84 1.61
CA ALA A 138 10.70 9.19 0.27
C ALA A 138 12.17 8.84 0.05
N ALA A 139 13.04 9.17 1.00
CA ALA A 139 14.47 8.82 0.95
C ALA A 139 14.71 7.30 0.92
N ALA A 140 13.87 6.53 1.61
CA ALA A 140 13.96 5.07 1.68
C ALA A 140 13.16 4.34 0.59
N SER A 141 12.43 5.05 -0.27
CA SER A 141 11.64 4.44 -1.35
C SER A 141 12.54 3.98 -2.48
N ARG A 142 12.31 2.76 -2.97
CA ARG A 142 13.02 2.18 -4.12
C ARG A 142 12.05 1.49 -5.07
N ILE A 143 12.48 1.35 -6.32
CA ILE A 143 11.82 0.44 -7.26
C ILE A 143 12.56 -0.88 -7.20
N TYR A 144 11.89 -1.94 -6.77
CA TYR A 144 12.43 -3.29 -6.80
C TYR A 144 12.08 -3.97 -8.11
N VAL A 145 13.08 -4.54 -8.78
CA VAL A 145 12.90 -5.27 -10.04
C VAL A 145 13.23 -6.74 -9.80
N GLY A 146 12.18 -7.56 -9.73
CA GLY A 146 12.29 -8.99 -9.50
C GLY A 146 12.78 -9.72 -10.76
N HIS A 147 13.79 -10.57 -10.61
CA HIS A 147 14.36 -11.35 -11.69
C HIS A 147 14.30 -12.85 -11.41
N ARG A 148 13.93 -13.63 -12.43
CA ARG A 148 14.01 -15.10 -12.44
C ARG A 148 14.76 -15.53 -13.70
N ALA A 149 15.78 -16.36 -13.55
CA ALA A 149 16.67 -16.79 -14.63
C ALA A 149 17.14 -15.60 -15.50
N ASN A 150 17.54 -14.50 -14.83
CA ASN A 150 17.95 -13.23 -15.44
C ASN A 150 16.90 -12.49 -16.28
N ARG A 151 15.62 -12.88 -16.20
CA ARG A 151 14.51 -12.14 -16.82
C ARG A 151 13.74 -11.37 -15.78
N GLU A 152 13.43 -10.10 -16.06
CA GLU A 152 12.52 -9.32 -15.26
C GLU A 152 11.13 -9.97 -15.25
N VAL A 153 10.59 -10.20 -14.06
CA VAL A 153 9.26 -10.79 -13.87
C VAL A 153 8.26 -9.83 -13.25
N PHE A 154 8.72 -8.82 -12.48
CA PHE A 154 7.87 -7.80 -11.90
C PHE A 154 8.69 -6.56 -11.52
N ALA A 155 7.99 -5.44 -11.34
CA ALA A 155 8.49 -4.25 -10.67
C ALA A 155 7.59 -3.91 -9.46
N ALA A 156 8.19 -3.45 -8.36
CA ALA A 156 7.46 -3.07 -7.16
C ALA A 156 8.00 -1.77 -6.57
N ALA A 157 7.10 -0.92 -6.06
CA ALA A 157 7.49 0.18 -5.19
C ALA A 157 7.49 -0.35 -3.75
N GLY A 158 8.64 -0.23 -3.09
CA GLY A 158 8.81 -0.65 -1.70
C GLY A 158 9.70 0.29 -0.91
N LEU A 159 9.84 -0.02 0.37
CA LEU A 159 10.67 0.73 1.31
C LEU A 159 11.89 -0.11 1.68
N LEU A 160 13.05 0.52 1.77
CA LEU A 160 14.25 -0.16 2.25
C LEU A 160 14.04 -0.66 3.68
N GLY A 161 14.53 -1.86 3.95
CA GLY A 161 14.28 -2.57 5.21
C GLY A 161 12.92 -3.27 5.28
N MET A 162 12.02 -3.08 4.31
CA MET A 162 10.78 -3.85 4.18
C MET A 162 10.92 -4.96 3.13
N VAL A 163 10.52 -6.18 3.49
CA VAL A 163 10.56 -7.34 2.58
C VAL A 163 9.24 -7.55 1.84
N GLY A 164 8.15 -6.92 2.28
CA GLY A 164 6.87 -6.91 1.59
C GLY A 164 6.73 -5.73 0.62
N PHE A 165 5.73 -5.78 -0.26
CA PHE A 165 5.49 -4.72 -1.24
C PHE A 165 4.20 -3.97 -0.96
N LEU A 166 4.22 -2.65 -1.24
CA LEU A 166 3.06 -1.79 -1.12
C LEU A 166 2.30 -1.72 -2.45
N THR A 167 3.03 -1.55 -3.54
CA THR A 167 2.49 -1.54 -4.91
C THR A 167 3.41 -2.35 -5.80
N ALA A 168 2.84 -3.13 -6.70
CA ALA A 168 3.60 -3.86 -7.67
C ALA A 168 2.86 -4.02 -8.98
N VAL A 169 3.61 -4.29 -10.04
CA VAL A 169 3.12 -4.56 -11.38
C VAL A 169 3.94 -5.68 -11.98
N LYS A 170 3.26 -6.54 -12.74
CA LYS A 170 3.90 -7.49 -13.64
C LYS A 170 3.04 -7.70 -14.88
N PRO A 171 3.52 -8.42 -15.90
CA PRO A 171 2.67 -8.72 -17.06
C PRO A 171 1.30 -9.26 -16.64
N GLY A 172 0.25 -8.62 -17.14
CA GLY A 172 -1.15 -9.00 -16.93
C GLY A 172 -1.89 -8.30 -15.79
N PHE A 173 -1.22 -7.75 -14.77
CA PHE A 173 -1.88 -6.97 -13.72
C PHE A 173 -0.93 -6.11 -12.87
N SER A 174 -1.52 -5.13 -12.19
CA SER A 174 -0.92 -4.34 -11.12
C SER A 174 -1.79 -4.40 -9.87
N ILE A 175 -1.17 -4.21 -8.72
CA ILE A 175 -1.80 -4.33 -7.41
C ILE A 175 -1.24 -3.29 -6.45
N ALA A 176 -2.11 -2.77 -5.58
CA ALA A 176 -1.75 -1.86 -4.52
C ALA A 176 -2.54 -2.19 -3.25
N ILE A 177 -1.90 -2.03 -2.08
CA ILE A 177 -2.60 -2.05 -0.80
C ILE A 177 -2.84 -0.63 -0.29
N ASN A 178 -4.02 -0.41 0.28
CA ASN A 178 -4.42 0.81 0.96
C ASN A 178 -4.82 0.46 2.40
N PHE A 179 -4.46 1.32 3.35
CA PHE A 179 -4.77 1.13 4.75
C PHE A 179 -6.29 1.22 4.99
N ALA A 180 -6.84 0.27 5.76
CA ALA A 180 -8.24 0.31 6.19
C ALA A 180 -8.33 0.72 7.66
N PRO A 181 -8.95 1.87 8.00
CA PRO A 181 -9.09 2.30 9.38
C PRO A 181 -9.84 1.28 10.22
N TRP A 182 -9.25 0.88 11.34
CA TRP A 182 -9.85 -0.08 12.25
C TRP A 182 -9.44 0.18 13.69
N ARG A 183 -10.22 -0.34 14.64
CA ARG A 183 -9.95 -0.28 16.08
C ARG A 183 -9.58 -1.68 16.55
N GLY A 184 -8.36 -1.87 17.04
CA GLY A 184 -7.91 -3.13 17.63
C GLY A 184 -6.42 -3.37 17.44
N THR A 185 -5.93 -4.45 18.05
CA THR A 185 -4.58 -4.98 17.86
C THR A 185 -4.69 -6.28 17.09
N SER A 186 -4.05 -6.38 15.93
CA SER A 186 -4.10 -7.62 15.17
C SER A 186 -2.90 -8.45 15.55
N PHE A 187 -3.17 -9.49 16.33
CA PHE A 187 -2.20 -10.55 16.61
C PHE A 187 -2.40 -11.74 15.67
N SER A 188 -3.07 -11.54 14.53
CA SER A 188 -3.25 -12.62 13.59
C SER A 188 -1.89 -13.16 13.13
N LEU A 189 -1.76 -14.48 13.16
CA LEU A 189 -0.66 -15.21 12.54
C LEU A 189 -0.80 -15.24 11.01
N ASN A 190 -1.94 -14.83 10.47
CA ASN A 190 -2.12 -14.71 9.02
C ASN A 190 -1.15 -13.69 8.45
N ALA A 191 -0.80 -13.87 7.18
CA ALA A 191 0.18 -13.07 6.49
C ALA A 191 -0.19 -11.57 6.48
N ASP A 192 0.82 -10.73 6.68
CA ASP A 192 0.74 -9.30 6.44
C ASP A 192 0.30 -9.04 4.97
N PRO A 193 -0.59 -8.07 4.69
CA PRO A 193 -1.03 -7.79 3.33
C PRO A 193 0.10 -7.47 2.34
N THR A 194 1.21 -6.90 2.82
CA THR A 194 2.39 -6.64 1.97
C THR A 194 3.03 -7.92 1.45
N PHE A 195 2.93 -9.02 2.21
CA PHE A 195 3.43 -10.34 1.84
C PHE A 195 2.54 -11.03 0.81
N LEU A 196 1.23 -10.73 0.80
CA LEU A 196 0.36 -11.21 -0.27
C LEU A 196 0.79 -10.64 -1.62
N ILE A 197 1.01 -9.32 -1.70
CA ILE A 197 1.47 -8.69 -2.95
C ILE A 197 2.76 -9.36 -3.42
N ARG A 198 3.73 -9.50 -2.51
CA ARG A 198 5.00 -10.15 -2.84
C ARG A 198 4.80 -11.58 -3.36
N ARG A 199 4.00 -12.41 -2.68
CA ARG A 199 3.70 -13.77 -3.15
C ARG A 199 3.07 -13.77 -4.53
N LEU A 200 2.11 -12.89 -4.79
CA LEU A 200 1.50 -12.77 -6.12
C LEU A 200 2.53 -12.42 -7.18
N MET A 201 3.44 -11.50 -6.89
CA MET A 201 4.49 -11.09 -7.82
C MET A 201 5.47 -12.22 -8.13
N GLU A 202 5.89 -12.97 -7.11
CA GLU A 202 6.83 -14.09 -7.25
C GLU A 202 6.18 -15.37 -7.83
N SER A 203 4.86 -15.50 -7.73
CA SER A 203 4.12 -16.68 -8.20
C SER A 203 4.01 -16.75 -9.74
N PRO A 204 3.67 -17.92 -10.33
CA PRO A 204 3.39 -18.05 -11.76
C PRO A 204 2.06 -17.43 -12.22
N ILE A 205 1.23 -16.89 -11.31
CA ILE A 205 0.00 -16.17 -11.64
C ILE A 205 0.34 -15.04 -12.59
N SER A 206 -0.24 -14.96 -13.78
CA SER A 206 0.15 -13.97 -14.80
C SER A 206 -1.04 -13.23 -15.39
N THR A 207 -2.24 -13.46 -14.87
CA THR A 207 -3.46 -12.82 -15.35
C THR A 207 -4.24 -12.18 -14.21
N TYR A 208 -4.99 -11.13 -14.54
CA TYR A 208 -5.93 -10.48 -13.63
C TYR A 208 -6.92 -11.48 -13.01
N ALA A 209 -7.49 -12.39 -13.80
CA ALA A 209 -8.48 -13.36 -13.31
C ALA A 209 -7.90 -14.33 -12.27
N GLN A 210 -6.67 -14.82 -12.47
CA GLN A 210 -5.99 -15.67 -11.50
C GLN A 210 -5.65 -14.90 -10.21
N ALA A 211 -5.13 -13.66 -10.34
CA ALA A 211 -4.85 -12.81 -9.20
C ALA A 211 -6.12 -12.47 -8.41
N TYR A 212 -7.21 -12.17 -9.11
CA TYR A 212 -8.53 -11.92 -8.53
C TYR A 212 -8.99 -13.10 -7.68
N GLN A 213 -8.94 -14.31 -8.25
CA GLN A 213 -9.38 -15.51 -7.54
C GLN A 213 -8.50 -15.77 -6.30
N HIS A 214 -7.18 -15.62 -6.45
CA HIS A 214 -6.24 -15.81 -5.33
C HIS A 214 -6.48 -14.82 -4.18
N ILE A 215 -6.73 -13.53 -4.49
CA ILE A 215 -7.03 -12.52 -3.48
C ILE A 215 -8.39 -12.79 -2.84
N LYS A 216 -9.40 -13.17 -3.62
CA LYS A 216 -10.74 -13.47 -3.12
C LYS A 216 -10.76 -14.60 -2.08
N ASP A 217 -9.91 -15.60 -2.28
CA ASP A 217 -9.81 -16.76 -1.38
C ASP A 217 -8.85 -16.52 -0.21
N TRP A 218 -8.11 -15.41 -0.21
CA TRP A 218 -7.15 -15.07 0.82
C TRP A 218 -7.82 -14.57 2.11
N ARG A 219 -7.19 -14.87 3.25
CA ARG A 219 -7.61 -14.42 4.58
C ARG A 219 -6.55 -13.48 5.19
N PRO A 220 -6.82 -12.18 5.30
CA PRO A 220 -5.84 -11.24 5.83
C PRO A 220 -5.50 -11.45 7.30
N GLY A 221 -4.30 -11.01 7.67
CA GLY A 221 -3.93 -10.75 9.06
C GLY A 221 -4.48 -9.45 9.61
N ALA A 222 -4.82 -8.46 8.78
CA ALA A 222 -5.34 -7.17 9.22
C ALA A 222 -6.33 -6.59 8.19
N PRO A 223 -7.26 -5.72 8.61
CA PRO A 223 -8.12 -4.99 7.68
C PRO A 223 -7.28 -4.25 6.64
N VAL A 224 -7.67 -4.36 5.37
CA VAL A 224 -6.92 -3.78 4.25
C VAL A 224 -7.83 -3.58 3.04
N PHE A 225 -7.54 -2.56 2.25
CA PHE A 225 -8.07 -2.40 0.91
C PHE A 225 -7.02 -2.88 -0.10
N ILE A 226 -7.41 -3.74 -1.04
CA ILE A 226 -6.52 -4.20 -2.11
C ILE A 226 -7.11 -3.77 -3.44
N SER A 227 -6.41 -2.90 -4.16
CA SER A 227 -6.76 -2.50 -5.52
C SER A 227 -6.04 -3.40 -6.51
N LEU A 228 -6.79 -4.06 -7.39
CA LEU A 228 -6.29 -4.92 -8.46
C LEU A 228 -6.73 -4.36 -9.81
N CYS A 229 -5.76 -4.13 -10.70
CA CYS A 229 -5.98 -3.60 -12.04
C CYS A 229 -5.34 -4.52 -13.08
N GLY A 230 -6.12 -5.03 -14.03
CA GLY A 230 -5.62 -5.81 -15.17
C GLY A 230 -5.15 -4.91 -16.30
N ILE A 231 -5.21 -5.44 -17.53
CA ILE A 231 -4.82 -4.70 -18.74
C ILE A 231 -6.04 -4.34 -19.60
N ALA A 232 -7.08 -5.16 -19.56
CA ALA A 232 -8.27 -5.01 -20.40
C ALA A 232 -9.34 -4.14 -19.73
N LYS A 233 -10.19 -3.53 -20.55
CA LYS A 233 -11.26 -2.64 -20.08
C LYS A 233 -12.18 -3.39 -19.12
N GLY A 234 -12.36 -2.83 -17.92
CA GLY A 234 -13.20 -3.42 -16.88
C GLY A 234 -12.48 -4.39 -15.95
N GLU A 235 -11.20 -4.69 -16.19
CA GLU A 235 -10.34 -5.40 -15.24
C GLU A 235 -9.86 -4.44 -14.13
N ALA A 236 -10.77 -3.97 -13.29
CA ALA A 236 -10.43 -3.21 -12.09
C ALA A 236 -11.40 -3.51 -10.96
N CYS A 237 -10.86 -3.83 -9.78
CA CYS A 237 -11.65 -4.00 -8.58
C CYS A 237 -10.90 -3.59 -7.31
N ILE A 238 -11.67 -3.34 -6.28
CA ILE A 238 -11.19 -3.13 -4.91
C ILE A 238 -11.75 -4.26 -4.06
N PHE A 239 -10.86 -4.96 -3.36
CA PHE A 239 -11.23 -5.85 -2.27
C PHE A 239 -11.17 -5.08 -0.96
N GLU A 240 -12.25 -5.12 -0.20
CA GLU A 240 -12.34 -4.55 1.13
C GLU A 240 -12.38 -5.69 2.14
N PHE A 241 -11.32 -5.82 2.93
CA PHE A 241 -11.23 -6.82 3.97
C PHE A 241 -11.46 -6.18 5.34
N GLY A 242 -12.53 -6.58 6.01
CA GLY A 242 -12.78 -6.23 7.42
C GLY A 242 -12.12 -7.18 8.40
N THR A 243 -12.39 -7.00 9.69
CA THR A 243 -11.85 -7.84 10.78
C THR A 243 -12.29 -9.31 10.73
N ARG A 244 -13.38 -9.62 10.02
CA ARG A 244 -13.88 -11.00 9.84
C ARG A 244 -13.22 -11.73 8.66
N GLY A 245 -12.30 -11.09 7.95
CA GLY A 245 -11.56 -11.68 6.83
C GLY A 245 -12.40 -11.97 5.57
N GLN A 246 -13.70 -11.65 5.57
CA GLN A 246 -14.54 -11.74 4.38
C GLN A 246 -14.25 -10.56 3.45
N ALA A 247 -14.03 -10.85 2.17
CA ALA A 247 -13.84 -9.83 1.15
C ALA A 247 -15.18 -9.29 0.66
N HIS A 248 -15.37 -7.98 0.74
CA HIS A 248 -16.33 -7.27 -0.11
C HIS A 248 -15.62 -6.81 -1.39
N VAL A 249 -16.21 -7.02 -2.55
CA VAL A 249 -15.55 -6.72 -3.84
C VAL A 249 -16.35 -5.68 -4.62
N GLY A 250 -15.77 -4.48 -4.75
CA GLY A 250 -16.30 -3.41 -5.59
C GLY A 250 -15.65 -3.42 -6.97
N ALA A 251 -16.41 -3.64 -8.04
CA ALA A 251 -15.91 -3.56 -9.41
C ALA A 251 -15.96 -2.10 -9.93
N ILE A 252 -14.81 -1.57 -10.37
CA ILE A 252 -14.72 -0.23 -10.98
C ILE A 252 -14.97 -0.40 -12.48
N GLY A 253 -16.24 -0.38 -12.89
CA GLY A 253 -16.58 -0.54 -14.31
C GLY A 253 -17.91 -1.21 -14.59
N ARG A 254 -18.53 -1.86 -13.58
CA ARG A 254 -19.98 -2.11 -13.61
C ARG A 254 -20.73 -0.88 -13.12
N SER A 255 -20.47 0.26 -13.76
CA SER A 255 -21.56 1.20 -13.92
C SER A 255 -22.69 0.41 -14.58
N ARG A 256 -23.91 0.50 -14.04
CA ARG A 256 -25.11 0.39 -14.86
C ARG A 256 -25.10 1.57 -15.85
N LEU A 257 -24.08 1.65 -16.72
CA LEU A 257 -24.23 2.41 -17.93
C LEU A 257 -25.34 1.66 -18.66
N PRO A 258 -26.46 2.33 -18.99
CA PRO A 258 -27.49 1.69 -19.80
C PRO A 258 -26.78 1.10 -21.02
N ASP A 259 -27.07 -0.17 -21.26
CA ASP A 259 -26.72 -0.83 -22.51
C ASP A 259 -27.20 0.10 -23.64
N PRO A 260 -26.31 0.63 -24.51
CA PRO A 260 -26.73 1.52 -25.58
C PRO A 260 -27.72 0.84 -26.55
N ASP A 261 -27.79 -0.49 -26.52
CA ASP A 261 -28.73 -1.30 -27.29
C ASP A 261 -29.98 -1.73 -26.49
N GLN A 262 -30.10 -1.36 -25.20
CA GLN A 262 -31.37 -1.47 -24.50
C GLN A 262 -32.26 -0.28 -24.87
N PRO A 263 -33.40 -0.50 -25.57
CA PRO A 263 -34.35 0.57 -25.81
C PRO A 263 -34.79 1.15 -24.47
N LEU A 264 -34.75 2.49 -24.39
CA LEU A 264 -35.28 3.29 -23.29
C LEU A 264 -36.70 2.81 -22.95
N ARG A 265 -36.83 1.88 -22.01
CA ARG A 265 -38.14 1.53 -21.46
C ARG A 265 -38.64 2.79 -20.78
N SER A 266 -39.72 3.33 -21.33
CA SER A 266 -40.40 4.53 -20.87
C SER A 266 -40.56 4.47 -19.36
N ARG A 267 -39.91 5.40 -18.66
CA ARG A 267 -40.14 5.59 -17.23
C ARG A 267 -41.58 6.08 -17.10
N LEU A 268 -42.47 5.18 -16.68
CA LEU A 268 -43.80 5.56 -16.23
C LEU A 268 -43.66 6.58 -15.09
N PRO A 269 -44.48 7.65 -15.08
CA PRO A 269 -44.40 8.67 -14.05
C PRO A 269 -44.76 8.05 -12.69
N VAL A 270 -43.86 8.22 -11.73
CA VAL A 270 -44.13 7.93 -10.31
C VAL A 270 -45.24 8.88 -9.86
N ARG A 271 -46.47 8.36 -9.71
CA ARG A 271 -47.55 9.05 -9.00
C ARG A 271 -47.08 9.33 -7.57
N ARG A 272 -46.96 10.61 -7.20
CA ARG A 272 -46.88 11.04 -5.80
C ARG A 272 -48.25 10.81 -5.15
N ALA A 273 -48.34 9.79 -4.29
CA ALA A 273 -49.41 9.72 -3.32
C ALA A 273 -48.98 10.50 -2.07
N HIS A 274 -49.69 11.60 -1.82
CA HIS A 274 -49.81 12.20 -0.50
C HIS A 274 -50.41 11.16 0.44
N GLU A 275 -49.74 10.86 1.55
CA GLU A 275 -50.41 10.34 2.74
C GLU A 275 -49.86 11.00 3.99
N ALA A 276 -50.79 11.54 4.74
CA ALA A 276 -50.62 12.32 5.94
C ALA A 276 -50.48 11.42 7.18
N GLY A 277 -49.75 11.92 8.16
CA GLY A 277 -50.06 11.75 9.58
C GLY A 277 -49.80 10.38 10.20
N ARG A 278 -48.71 10.30 10.99
CA ARG A 278 -48.69 9.60 12.28
C ARG A 278 -47.54 10.14 13.15
N PRO A 279 -47.79 10.44 14.44
CA PRO A 279 -46.75 10.93 15.34
C PRO A 279 -45.81 9.80 15.74
N ARG A 280 -44.50 10.02 15.58
CA ARG A 280 -43.45 9.09 16.02
C ARG A 280 -43.12 9.38 17.49
N THR A 281 -43.38 8.42 18.35
CA THR A 281 -42.88 8.38 19.73
C THR A 281 -41.35 8.22 19.71
N SER A 282 -40.67 9.11 20.42
CA SER A 282 -39.22 9.15 20.57
C SER A 282 -38.75 8.21 21.68
N ARG A 283 -38.10 7.11 21.31
CA ARG A 283 -37.13 6.40 22.16
C ARG A 283 -36.27 5.53 21.23
N GLY A 284 -35.13 6.10 20.85
CA GLY A 284 -34.09 5.41 20.12
C GLY A 284 -32.77 5.98 20.59
N ASP A 285 -32.09 5.23 21.46
CA ASP A 285 -30.78 5.55 22.00
C ASP A 285 -29.77 5.67 20.87
N HIS A 286 -29.45 6.90 20.47
CA HIS A 286 -28.25 7.20 19.72
C HIS A 286 -27.05 7.11 20.67
N GLN A 287 -26.44 5.92 20.76
CA GLN A 287 -25.06 5.81 21.22
C GLN A 287 -24.17 6.54 20.20
N THR A 288 -23.88 7.80 20.49
CA THR A 288 -22.76 8.53 19.91
C THR A 288 -21.49 7.96 20.53
N LEU A 289 -20.72 7.22 19.72
CA LEU A 289 -19.40 6.68 20.10
C LEU A 289 -18.35 7.79 20.09
N ASN A 290 -18.47 8.73 21.03
CA ASN A 290 -17.41 9.66 21.40
C ASN A 290 -16.57 9.06 22.53
N GLY A 291 -15.59 8.24 22.15
CA GLY A 291 -14.50 7.80 23.02
C GLY A 291 -13.16 8.11 22.35
N PRO A 292 -12.11 8.49 23.10
CA PRO A 292 -10.91 9.07 22.52
C PRO A 292 -10.13 8.05 21.68
N ALA A 293 -9.81 8.42 20.45
CA ALA A 293 -8.85 7.70 19.62
C ALA A 293 -7.47 7.73 20.29
N ILE A 294 -6.84 6.55 20.44
CA ILE A 294 -5.50 6.39 21.04
C ILE A 294 -4.39 7.01 20.16
N PHE A 295 -4.74 7.49 18.95
CA PHE A 295 -3.91 8.32 18.08
C PHE A 295 -4.66 9.60 17.67
N GLY A 296 -4.95 10.47 18.64
CA GLY A 296 -5.39 11.84 18.34
C GLY A 296 -4.20 12.71 17.95
N ASN A 297 -3.96 12.91 16.65
CA ASN A 297 -3.20 14.07 16.16
C ASN A 297 -4.21 15.17 15.79
N PRO A 298 -4.05 16.40 16.29
CA PRO A 298 -4.89 17.51 15.86
C PRO A 298 -4.39 18.03 14.51
N CYS A 299 -5.02 17.60 13.41
CA CYS A 299 -5.04 18.43 12.22
C CYS A 299 -6.02 19.57 12.48
N GLY A 300 -5.50 20.73 12.88
CA GLY A 300 -6.30 21.93 13.13
C GLY A 300 -7.04 22.42 11.88
N PRO A 301 -8.15 23.16 12.05
CA PRO A 301 -8.88 23.73 10.93
C PRO A 301 -8.24 25.07 10.56
N GLY A 302 -7.56 25.16 9.42
CA GLY A 302 -6.99 26.45 8.99
C GLY A 302 -5.96 26.38 7.88
N GLY A 303 -6.31 25.81 6.74
CA GLY A 303 -5.54 25.96 5.51
C GLY A 303 -6.42 26.56 4.43
N ARG A 304 -6.35 27.88 4.24
CA ARG A 304 -6.96 28.54 3.07
C ARG A 304 -6.27 28.00 1.82
N PHE A 305 -7.05 27.42 0.92
CA PHE A 305 -6.65 27.16 -0.46
C PHE A 305 -6.27 28.49 -1.11
N LEU A 306 -4.98 28.69 -1.39
CA LEU A 306 -4.53 29.69 -2.34
C LEU A 306 -4.56 29.05 -3.73
N ASP A 307 -5.46 29.61 -4.54
CA ASP A 307 -5.53 29.50 -5.98
C ASP A 307 -4.17 29.91 -6.59
N GLN A 308 -3.47 28.97 -7.22
CA GLN A 308 -2.35 29.27 -8.10
C GLN A 308 -2.55 28.53 -9.42
N SER A 309 -2.98 29.31 -10.40
CA SER A 309 -3.09 28.98 -11.80
C SER A 309 -1.68 28.76 -12.35
N PHE A 310 -1.35 27.53 -12.75
CA PHE A 310 -0.14 27.27 -13.53
C PHE A 310 -0.41 27.65 -15.00
N GLY A 311 0.09 28.82 -15.40
CA GLY A 311 0.27 29.16 -16.81
C GLY A 311 1.49 28.43 -17.41
N PRO A 312 1.49 28.11 -18.71
CA PRO A 312 2.64 27.48 -19.35
C PRO A 312 3.83 28.45 -19.45
N PRO A 313 5.08 27.95 -19.39
CA PRO A 313 6.27 28.79 -19.53
C PRO A 313 6.44 29.32 -20.96
N PRO A 314 7.08 30.50 -21.13
CA PRO A 314 7.34 31.06 -22.45
C PRO A 314 8.36 30.24 -23.23
N ILE A 315 8.07 30.05 -24.52
CA ILE A 315 8.97 29.48 -25.52
C ILE A 315 10.01 30.55 -25.87
N ALA A 316 11.28 30.32 -25.51
CA ALA A 316 12.39 31.12 -26.02
C ALA A 316 12.82 30.60 -27.38
N SER A 317 12.64 31.43 -28.41
CA SER A 317 13.10 31.22 -29.78
C SER A 317 14.62 31.43 -29.90
N ALA A 318 15.21 30.66 -30.81
CA ALA A 318 16.62 30.66 -31.17
C ALA A 318 17.13 31.98 -31.79
N ASN A 319 18.41 32.25 -31.55
CA ASN A 319 19.38 32.93 -32.42
C ASN A 319 20.75 32.37 -31.95
N GLY A 320 21.61 31.71 -32.73
CA GLY A 320 22.05 32.04 -34.08
C GLY A 320 23.26 32.97 -33.98
N ILE A 321 24.48 32.46 -34.23
CA ILE A 321 25.58 33.06 -35.03
C ILE A 321 26.95 32.38 -34.71
N ARG A 322 27.49 31.75 -35.76
CA ARG A 322 28.89 31.66 -36.28
C ARG A 322 30.06 32.00 -35.34
N THR A 323 31.03 31.11 -35.20
CA THR A 323 32.16 30.86 -36.12
C THR A 323 32.73 29.47 -35.87
#